data_AF-A0AAD4M516-F1
#
_entry.id   AF-A0AAD4M516-F1
#
_cell.length_a   1.000
_cell.length_b   1.000
_cell.length_c   1.000
_cell.angle_alpha   90.00
_cell.angle_beta   90.00
_cell.angle_gamma   90.00
#
_symmetry.space_group_name_H-M   'P 1'
#
loop_
_entity.id
_entity.type
_entity.pdbx_description
1 polymer ?
#
loop_
_entity_poly.entity_id
_entity_poly.type
_entity_poly.pdbx_seq_one_letter_code
_entity_poly.pdbx_strand_id
1 'polypeptide(L)'
;MPRLRVAAGPSIDALVPISVNTDVPHSIVSDAFEGQILVYIKGFTDKEGKVLQSEYFDREDRKGITWSIQVQGRFLHPISADDVLFGNTFDRPLKLPWGSGAALKFMQ
;
A
#
# COMPACT_ATOMS: atom_id res chain seq x y z
N MET A 1 16.81 12.11 -2.00
CA MET A 1 15.60 12.11 -1.14
C MET A 1 15.11 10.69 -0.99
N PRO A 2 14.60 10.29 0.19
CA PRO A 2 13.94 8.99 0.33
C PRO A 2 12.76 8.90 -0.64
N ARG A 3 12.57 7.73 -1.25
CA ARG A 3 11.46 7.46 -2.17
C ARG A 3 10.65 6.29 -1.64
N LEU A 4 9.34 6.37 -1.82
CA LEU A 4 8.44 5.29 -1.46
C LEU A 4 8.61 4.13 -2.45
N ARG A 5 8.78 2.91 -1.93
CA ARG A 5 8.76 1.68 -2.72
C ARG A 5 7.52 0.90 -2.32
N VAL A 6 6.69 0.55 -3.30
CA VAL A 6 5.51 -0.30 -3.09
C VAL A 6 5.83 -1.68 -3.63
N ALA A 7 5.63 -2.70 -2.79
CA ALA A 7 5.84 -4.10 -3.16
C ALA A 7 4.70 -4.94 -2.57
N ALA A 8 4.35 -6.03 -3.25
CA ALA A 8 3.36 -6.98 -2.80
C ALA A 8 3.80 -8.41 -3.16
N GLY A 9 3.26 -9.39 -2.46
CA GLY A 9 3.60 -10.80 -2.60
C GLY A 9 2.80 -11.64 -1.62
N PRO A 10 2.81 -12.98 -1.77
CA PRO A 10 2.09 -13.89 -0.90
C PRO A 10 2.72 -13.99 0.51
N SER A 11 3.95 -13.52 0.70
CA SER A 11 4.65 -13.47 1.99
C SER A 11 5.67 -12.33 2.00
N ILE A 12 6.20 -12.00 3.19
CA ILE A 12 7.23 -10.96 3.39
C ILE A 12 8.51 -11.28 2.59
N ASP A 13 8.87 -12.56 2.48
CA ASP A 13 10.07 -13.01 1.77
C ASP A 13 9.88 -13.06 0.24
N ALA A 14 8.64 -12.93 -0.24
CA ALA A 14 8.27 -13.03 -1.65
C ALA A 14 7.69 -11.72 -2.22
N LEU A 15 8.11 -10.57 -1.67
CA LEU A 15 7.65 -9.26 -2.13
C LEU A 15 8.32 -8.81 -3.43
N VAL A 16 7.52 -8.46 -4.42
CA VAL A 16 7.98 -7.88 -5.69
C VAL A 16 7.44 -6.47 -5.88
N PRO A 17 8.18 -5.55 -6.53
CA PRO A 17 7.65 -4.24 -6.87
C PRO A 17 6.39 -4.35 -7.73
N ILE A 18 5.38 -3.53 -7.43
CA ILE A 18 4.13 -3.49 -8.20
C ILE A 18 3.89 -2.12 -8.83
N SER A 19 3.03 -2.08 -9.85
CA SER A 19 2.54 -0.83 -10.43
C SER A 19 1.62 -0.11 -9.44
N VAL A 20 1.73 1.22 -9.41
CA VAL A 20 0.94 2.11 -8.55
C VAL A 20 0.24 3.12 -9.45
N ASN A 21 -0.97 3.56 -9.07
CA ASN A 21 -1.76 4.54 -9.82
C ASN A 21 -2.16 4.05 -11.22
N THR A 22 -2.37 2.75 -11.39
CA THR A 22 -2.89 2.12 -12.61
C THR A 22 -4.07 1.22 -12.27
N ASP A 23 -4.92 0.92 -13.25
CA ASP A 23 -6.02 -0.04 -13.09
C ASP A 23 -5.59 -1.48 -13.45
N VAL A 24 -4.28 -1.74 -13.51
CA VAL A 24 -3.72 -3.07 -13.78
C VAL A 24 -3.41 -3.74 -12.45
N PRO A 25 -4.22 -4.72 -12.02
CA PRO A 25 -4.06 -5.33 -10.71
C PRO A 25 -2.84 -6.26 -10.68
N HIS A 26 -2.21 -6.37 -9.51
CA HIS A 26 -1.14 -7.32 -9.28
C HIS A 26 -1.69 -8.60 -8.63
N SER A 27 -1.51 -9.73 -9.29
CA SER A 27 -1.98 -11.03 -8.79
C SER A 27 -1.16 -11.51 -7.60
N ILE A 28 -1.86 -12.00 -6.57
CA ILE A 28 -1.29 -12.68 -5.41
C ILE A 28 -1.84 -14.09 -5.39
N VAL A 29 -0.94 -15.07 -5.50
CA VAL A 29 -1.28 -16.49 -5.49
C VAL A 29 -0.41 -17.18 -4.43
N SER A 30 -1.07 -17.97 -3.59
CA SER A 30 -0.47 -18.80 -2.56
C SER A 30 -1.30 -20.06 -2.41
N ASP A 31 -0.85 -20.99 -1.57
CA ASP A 31 -1.64 -22.17 -1.25
C ASP A 31 -2.94 -21.81 -0.53
N ALA A 32 -3.01 -20.71 0.23
CA ALA A 32 -4.21 -20.37 1.02
C ALA A 32 -5.17 -19.40 0.32
N PHE A 33 -4.65 -18.54 -0.57
CA PHE A 33 -5.37 -17.40 -1.13
C PHE A 33 -5.00 -17.16 -2.59
N GLU A 34 -6.01 -16.83 -3.39
CA GLU A 34 -5.86 -16.34 -4.76
C GLU A 34 -6.63 -15.03 -4.91
N GLY A 35 -5.94 -13.99 -5.36
CA GLY A 35 -6.53 -12.67 -5.52
C GLY A 35 -5.61 -11.69 -6.19
N GLN A 36 -5.94 -10.41 -6.03
CA GLN A 36 -5.28 -9.32 -6.72
C GLN A 36 -5.34 -8.02 -5.91
N ILE A 37 -4.35 -7.16 -6.15
CA ILE A 37 -4.15 -5.91 -5.41
C ILE A 37 -4.01 -4.74 -6.37
N LEU A 38 -4.65 -3.62 -6.03
CA LEU A 38 -4.42 -2.30 -6.63
C LEU A 38 -3.98 -1.31 -5.55
N VAL A 39 -3.05 -0.44 -5.91
CA VAL A 39 -2.54 0.59 -5.01
C VAL A 39 -2.58 1.95 -5.71
N TYR A 40 -3.23 2.91 -5.06
CA TYR A 40 -3.26 4.30 -5.46
C TYR A 40 -2.63 5.15 -4.37
N ILE A 41 -1.70 6.03 -4.73
CA ILE A 41 -1.00 6.93 -3.81
C ILE A 41 -0.85 8.29 -4.49
N LYS A 42 -1.44 9.33 -3.90
CA LYS A 42 -1.41 10.69 -4.46
C LYS A 42 0.01 11.24 -4.41
N GLY A 43 0.49 11.79 -5.52
CA GLY A 43 1.84 12.34 -5.61
C GLY A 43 2.95 11.29 -5.66
N PHE A 44 2.63 10.01 -5.87
CA PHE A 44 3.62 8.95 -6.03
C PHE A 44 4.49 9.20 -7.27
N THR A 45 5.80 9.00 -7.14
CA THR A 45 6.78 9.23 -8.20
C THR A 45 7.39 7.92 -8.68
N ASP A 46 7.59 7.79 -9.98
CA ASP A 46 8.35 6.68 -10.56
C ASP A 46 9.86 6.76 -10.28
N LYS A 47 10.64 5.85 -10.87
CA LYS A 47 12.10 5.78 -10.69
C LYS A 47 12.80 6.98 -11.31
N GLU A 48 12.17 7.65 -12.25
CA GLU A 48 12.65 8.83 -12.95
C GLU A 48 12.26 10.11 -12.19
N GLY A 49 11.38 10.01 -11.19
CA GLY A 49 10.91 11.11 -10.36
C GLY A 49 9.68 11.83 -10.92
N LYS A 50 9.05 11.28 -11.96
CA LYS A 50 7.82 11.82 -12.52
C LYS A 50 6.63 11.39 -11.66
N VAL A 51 5.76 12.34 -11.36
CA VAL A 51 4.52 12.07 -10.61
C VAL A 51 3.57 11.26 -11.49
N LEU A 52 3.17 10.10 -10.99
CA LEU A 52 2.15 9.25 -11.60
C LEU A 52 0.76 9.78 -11.23
N GLN A 53 0.06 10.32 -12.22
CA GLN A 53 -1.32 10.78 -12.07
C GLN A 53 -2.30 9.61 -12.19
N SER A 54 -3.45 9.70 -11.53
CA SER A 54 -4.53 8.73 -11.66
C SER A 54 -5.88 9.42 -11.52
N GLU A 55 -6.79 9.11 -12.43
CA GLU A 55 -8.19 9.56 -12.40
C GLU A 55 -8.90 9.20 -11.09
N TYR A 56 -8.41 8.17 -10.39
CA TYR A 56 -8.90 7.76 -9.08
C TYR A 56 -9.04 8.95 -8.12
N PHE A 57 -8.10 9.90 -8.12
CA PHE A 57 -8.09 11.06 -7.22
C PHE A 57 -8.91 12.25 -7.72
N ASP A 58 -9.34 12.25 -8.99
CA ASP A 58 -10.13 13.32 -9.59
C ASP A 58 -11.64 13.06 -9.43
N ARG A 59 -12.01 11.81 -9.13
CA ARG A 59 -13.40 11.42 -8.86
C ARG A 59 -13.99 12.15 -7.65
N GLU A 60 -15.25 12.55 -7.76
CA GLU A 60 -15.94 13.26 -6.70
C GLU A 60 -16.06 12.47 -5.39
N ASP A 61 -16.32 11.15 -5.48
CA ASP A 61 -16.40 10.25 -4.33
C ASP A 61 -15.04 9.98 -3.65
N ARG A 62 -13.94 10.44 -4.27
CA ARG A 62 -12.57 10.26 -3.79
C ARG A 62 -11.89 11.58 -3.43
N LYS A 63 -12.61 12.71 -3.45
CA LYS A 63 -12.11 14.00 -2.96
C LYS A 63 -11.61 13.86 -1.52
N GLY A 64 -10.38 14.31 -1.29
CA GLY A 64 -9.72 14.25 0.02
C GLY A 64 -8.98 12.94 0.32
N ILE A 65 -9.16 11.89 -0.50
CA ILE A 65 -8.41 10.63 -0.34
C ILE A 65 -6.97 10.82 -0.85
N THR A 66 -6.00 10.37 -0.05
CA THR A 66 -4.57 10.50 -0.35
C THR A 66 -3.92 9.16 -0.73
N TRP A 67 -4.55 8.05 -0.39
CA TRP A 67 -4.12 6.71 -0.77
C TRP A 67 -5.28 5.72 -0.71
N SER A 68 -5.15 4.60 -1.42
CA SER A 68 -6.08 3.48 -1.40
C SER A 68 -5.33 2.19 -1.70
N ILE A 69 -5.50 1.19 -0.85
CA ILE A 69 -5.06 -0.19 -1.11
C ILE A 69 -6.33 -1.02 -1.25
N GLN A 70 -6.49 -1.67 -2.39
CA GLN A 70 -7.66 -2.49 -2.70
C GLN A 70 -7.20 -3.93 -2.84
N VAL A 71 -7.90 -4.84 -2.17
CA VAL A 71 -7.61 -6.27 -2.21
C VAL A 71 -8.91 -6.97 -2.59
N GLN A 72 -8.83 -7.85 -3.59
CA GLN A 72 -9.94 -8.70 -4.02
C GLN A 72 -9.43 -10.12 -4.17
N GLY A 73 -10.17 -11.11 -3.69
CA GLY A 73 -9.80 -12.51 -3.89
C GLY A 73 -10.67 -13.46 -3.11
N ARG A 74 -10.20 -14.71 -2.99
CA ARG A 74 -10.87 -15.80 -2.29
C ARG A 74 -9.86 -16.67 -1.56
N PHE A 75 -10.30 -17.26 -0.46
CA PHE A 75 -9.58 -18.36 0.18
C PHE A 75 -9.81 -19.64 -0.62
N LEU A 76 -8.75 -20.43 -0.79
CA LEU A 76 -8.78 -21.68 -1.56
C LEU A 76 -9.31 -22.87 -0.71
N HIS A 77 -9.38 -22.67 0.61
CA HIS A 77 -9.74 -23.66 1.62
C HIS A 77 -10.58 -22.96 2.70
N PRO A 78 -11.33 -23.69 3.53
CA PRO A 78 -11.84 -23.14 4.79
C PRO A 78 -10.67 -22.65 5.66
N ILE A 79 -10.72 -21.38 6.07
CA ILE A 79 -9.75 -20.76 6.99
C ILE A 79 -10.51 -20.21 8.19
N SER A 80 -9.98 -20.38 9.40
CA SER A 80 -10.58 -19.76 10.58
C SER A 80 -10.49 -18.24 10.47
N ALA A 81 -11.53 -17.53 10.90
CA ALA A 81 -11.45 -16.07 11.00
C ALA A 81 -10.32 -15.62 11.94
N ASP A 82 -9.95 -16.46 12.92
CA ASP A 82 -8.84 -16.20 13.84
C ASP A 82 -7.46 -16.24 13.15
N ASP A 83 -7.35 -16.92 11.99
CA ASP A 83 -6.12 -17.03 11.22
C ASP A 83 -5.98 -15.92 10.15
N VAL A 84 -7.01 -15.08 9.99
CA VAL A 84 -7.01 -13.99 9.01
C VAL A 84 -6.64 -12.68 9.69
N LEU A 85 -5.39 -12.24 9.48
CA LEU A 85 -4.90 -10.95 9.95
C LEU A 85 -4.90 -9.94 8.79
N PHE A 86 -5.65 -8.85 8.97
CA PHE A 86 -5.51 -7.64 8.15
C PHE A 86 -4.96 -6.51 9.03
N GLY A 87 -3.81 -5.96 8.64
CA GLY A 87 -3.16 -4.90 9.40
C GLY A 87 -1.98 -4.29 8.68
N ASN A 88 -1.38 -3.28 9.32
CA ASN A 88 -0.15 -2.66 8.86
C ASN A 88 0.96 -3.01 9.85
N THR A 89 2.11 -3.46 9.35
CA THR A 89 3.32 -3.61 10.15
C THR A 89 4.34 -2.54 9.74
N PHE A 90 5.04 -1.96 10.72
CA PHE A 90 6.11 -1.00 10.48
C PHE A 90 7.44 -1.69 10.78
N ASP A 91 8.15 -2.15 9.75
CA ASP A 91 9.36 -2.97 9.92
C ASP A 91 10.53 -2.25 10.58
N ARG A 92 10.58 -0.92 10.50
CA ARG A 92 11.66 -0.12 11.08
C ARG A 92 11.14 1.16 11.72
N PRO A 93 11.59 1.50 12.95
CA PRO A 93 11.27 2.80 13.52
C PRO A 93 11.80 3.92 12.61
N LEU A 94 10.94 4.90 12.34
CA LEU A 94 11.34 6.10 11.61
C LEU A 94 12.39 6.85 12.43
N LYS A 95 13.59 7.04 11.85
CA LYS A 95 14.59 7.94 12.43
C LYS A 95 14.14 9.37 12.19
N LEU A 96 13.48 9.96 13.18
CA LEU A 96 13.01 11.33 13.10
C LEU A 96 14.18 12.32 13.29
N PRO A 97 14.21 13.43 12.54
CA PRO A 97 15.13 14.54 12.80
C PRO A 97 15.01 15.06 14.23
N TRP A 98 16.10 15.63 14.73
CA TRP A 98 16.10 16.29 16.05
C TRP A 98 15.07 17.44 16.05
N GLY A 99 14.15 17.44 17.03
CA GLY A 99 13.04 18.41 17.13
C GLY A 99 11.67 17.93 16.66
N SER A 100 11.56 16.80 15.93
CA SER A 100 10.25 16.28 15.48
C SER A 100 9.30 15.93 16.63
N GLY A 101 9.82 15.62 17.81
CA GLY A 101 9.01 15.34 19.01
C GLY A 101 8.20 16.55 19.51
N ALA A 102 8.65 17.78 19.25
CA ALA A 102 7.88 18.98 19.58
C ALA A 102 6.70 19.15 18.60
N ALA A 103 6.97 19.04 17.29
CA ALA A 103 5.95 19.16 16.24
C ALA A 103 4.82 18.13 16.39
N LEU A 104 5.14 16.87 16.72
CA LEU A 104 4.15 15.82 16.95
C LEU A 104 3.24 16.10 18.17
N LYS A 105 3.74 16.77 19.21
CA LYS A 105 2.93 17.17 20.37
C LYS A 105 1.94 18.29 20.06
N PHE A 106 2.19 19.10 19.03
CA PHE A 106 1.31 20.19 18.62
C PHE A 106 0.27 19.78 17.56
N MET A 107 0.32 18.54 17.07
CA MET A 107 -0.67 17.98 16.13
C MET A 107 -1.82 17.23 16.83
N GLN A 108 -1.93 17.30 18.16
CA GLN A 108 -3.06 16.78 18.94
C GLN A 108 -4.30 17.67 18.82
#